data_AF-A0AAV7R8F1-F1
#
_entry.id   AF-A0AAV7R8F1-F1
#
_cell.length_a   1.000
_cell.length_b   1.000
_cell.length_c   1.000
_cell.angle_alpha   90.00
_cell.angle_beta   90.00
_cell.angle_gamma   90.00
#
_symmetry.space_group_name_H-M   'P 1'
#
loop_
_entity.id
_entity.type
_entity.pdbx_description
1 polymer ?
#
loop_
_entity_poly.entity_id
_entity_poly.type
_entity_poly.pdbx_seq_one_letter_code
_entity_poly.pdbx_strand_id
1 'polypeptide(L)'
;MRRFVSFEDRDWFDKAVTRVVEENIDPEAAAELHPEPYFVDFLRDMPEPTGEEPDDFVFEQPKVYEMVRCRTTAEVKMNKTGLIVF
;
A
#
# COMPACT_ATOMS: atom_id res chain seq x y z
N MET A 1 0.07 9.12 -9.81
CA MET A 1 0.00 8.79 -11.26
C MET A 1 0.56 7.39 -11.52
N ARG A 2 -0.25 6.38 -11.87
CA ARG A 2 0.31 5.11 -12.38
C ARG A 2 0.99 5.40 -13.74
N ARG A 3 2.14 4.79 -14.03
CA ARG A 3 3.00 5.06 -15.21
C ARG A 3 2.40 4.67 -16.58
N PHE A 4 1.12 4.32 -16.66
CA PHE A 4 0.50 3.86 -17.91
C PHE A 4 0.01 5.03 -18.75
N VAL A 5 0.21 4.91 -20.06
CA VAL A 5 -0.14 5.95 -21.04
C VAL A 5 -1.57 5.76 -21.54
N SER A 6 -2.08 4.52 -21.57
CA SER A 6 -3.44 4.20 -21.98
C SER A 6 -4.15 3.21 -21.03
N PHE A 7 -5.47 3.11 -21.17
CA PHE A 7 -6.27 2.12 -20.46
C PHE A 7 -5.95 0.68 -20.92
N GLU A 8 -5.65 0.51 -22.21
CA GLU A 8 -5.29 -0.78 -22.80
C GLU A 8 -3.98 -1.31 -22.21
N ASP A 9 -2.97 -0.45 -22.02
CA ASP A 9 -1.72 -0.83 -21.37
C ASP A 9 -1.94 -1.32 -19.92
N ARG A 10 -2.86 -0.65 -19.21
CA ARG A 10 -3.23 -1.04 -17.84
C ARG A 10 -3.91 -2.40 -17.81
N ASP A 11 -4.91 -2.61 -18.66
CA ASP A 11 -5.66 -3.86 -18.74
C ASP A 11 -4.76 -5.04 -19.14
N TRP A 12 -3.85 -4.84 -20.09
CA TRP A 12 -2.84 -5.84 -20.44
C TRP A 12 -1.94 -6.18 -19.25
N PHE A 13 -1.46 -5.17 -18.53
CA PHE A 13 -0.60 -5.37 -17.38
C PHE A 13 -1.30 -6.14 -16.26
N ASP A 14 -2.53 -5.74 -15.91
CA ASP A 14 -3.31 -6.40 -14.87
C ASP A 14 -3.52 -7.88 -15.21
N LYS A 15 -3.89 -8.21 -16.46
CA LYS A 15 -4.02 -9.59 -16.95
C LYS A 15 -2.70 -10.38 -16.91
N ALA A 16 -1.60 -9.74 -17.29
CA ALA A 16 -0.28 -10.39 -17.28
C ALA A 16 0.16 -10.73 -15.84
N VAL A 17 -0.09 -9.82 -14.89
CA VAL A 17 0.18 -10.06 -13.46
C VAL A 17 -0.68 -11.19 -12.91
N THR A 18 -1.99 -11.18 -13.17
CA THR A 18 -2.89 -12.25 -12.72
C THR A 18 -2.42 -13.61 -13.22
N ARG A 19 -2.13 -13.73 -14.53
CA ARG A 19 -1.65 -14.99 -15.12
C ARG A 19 -0.37 -15.49 -14.47
N VAL A 20 0.60 -14.60 -14.22
CA VAL A 20 1.87 -14.99 -13.58
C VAL A 20 1.63 -15.50 -12.16
N VAL A 21 0.73 -14.88 -11.41
CA VAL A 21 0.37 -15.32 -10.04
C VAL A 21 -0.32 -16.68 -10.08
N GLU A 22 -1.27 -16.89 -10.98
CA GLU A 22 -1.95 -18.19 -11.16
C GLU A 22 -0.96 -19.30 -11.49
N GLU A 23 -0.01 -19.03 -12.38
CA GLU A 23 0.95 -20.04 -12.88
C GLU A 23 2.10 -20.33 -11.90
N ASN A 24 2.54 -19.35 -11.10
CA ASN A 24 3.78 -19.45 -10.32
C ASN A 24 3.59 -19.41 -8.80
N ILE A 25 2.43 -18.98 -8.31
CA ILE A 25 2.14 -18.91 -6.87
C ILE A 25 1.05 -19.91 -6.54
N ASP A 26 -0.19 -19.59 -6.89
CA ASP A 26 -1.37 -20.41 -6.67
C ASP A 26 -2.60 -19.78 -7.35
N PRO A 27 -3.49 -20.55 -8.00
CA PRO A 27 -4.70 -20.01 -8.60
C PRO A 27 -5.65 -19.31 -7.61
N GLU A 28 -5.71 -19.73 -6.34
CA GLU A 28 -6.57 -19.08 -5.34
C GLU A 28 -5.99 -17.73 -4.91
N ALA A 29 -4.66 -17.58 -4.91
CA ALA A 29 -4.00 -16.30 -4.63
C ALA A 29 -4.29 -15.23 -5.70
N ALA A 30 -4.54 -15.64 -6.94
CA ALA A 30 -4.92 -14.71 -8.01
C ALA A 30 -6.31 -14.11 -7.80
N ALA A 31 -7.23 -14.84 -7.15
CA ALA A 31 -8.56 -14.34 -6.81
C ALA A 31 -8.51 -13.24 -5.72
N GLU A 32 -7.46 -13.21 -4.91
CA GLU A 32 -7.22 -12.19 -3.89
C GLU A 32 -6.58 -10.91 -4.46
N LEU A 33 -6.18 -10.89 -5.74
CA LEU A 33 -5.65 -9.69 -6.38
C LEU A 33 -6.75 -8.63 -6.52
N HIS A 34 -6.60 -7.55 -5.76
CA HIS A 34 -7.49 -6.41 -5.88
C HIS A 34 -7.21 -5.61 -7.17
N PRO A 35 -8.24 -5.13 -7.88
CA PRO A 35 -8.05 -4.35 -9.12
C PRO A 35 -7.50 -2.93 -8.87
N GLU A 36 -7.81 -2.34 -7.72
CA GLU A 36 -7.33 -1.01 -7.31
C GLU A 36 -6.96 -0.98 -5.82
N PRO A 37 -5.92 -1.70 -5.38
CA PRO A 37 -5.44 -1.62 -4.01
C PRO A 37 -4.74 -0.27 -3.81
N TYR A 38 -5.12 0.43 -2.74
CA TYR A 38 -4.44 1.66 -2.32
C TYR A 38 -3.47 1.28 -1.21
N PHE A 39 -2.18 1.52 -1.40
CA PHE A 39 -1.19 1.37 -0.33
C PHE A 39 -0.87 2.75 0.18
N VAL A 40 -1.23 3.00 1.43
CA VAL A 40 -1.11 4.31 2.05
C VAL A 40 -0.16 4.20 3.24
N ASP A 41 0.87 5.04 3.25
CA ASP A 41 1.61 5.34 4.48
C ASP A 41 0.81 6.39 5.26
N PHE A 42 0.29 6.01 6.42
CA PHE A 42 -0.51 6.90 7.25
C PHE A 42 0.33 7.80 8.17
N LEU A 43 1.66 7.82 8.00
CA LEU A 43 2.60 8.59 8.82
C LEU A 43 2.32 8.39 10.32
N ARG A 44 2.45 7.14 10.78
CA ARG A 44 2.24 6.80 12.19
C ARG A 44 3.21 7.55 13.09
N ASP A 45 2.79 7.84 14.31
CA ASP A 45 3.63 8.50 15.30
C ASP A 45 4.89 7.67 15.62
N MET A 46 5.94 8.35 16.09
CA MET A 46 7.15 7.67 16.60
C MET A 46 6.76 6.72 17.75
N PRO A 47 7.40 5.54 17.83
CA PRO A 47 7.15 4.64 18.95
C PRO A 47 7.56 5.32 20.26
N GLU A 48 6.80 5.03 21.33
CA GLU A 48 7.11 5.52 22.68
C GLU A 48 8.47 4.96 23.12
N PRO A 49 9.34 5.80 23.72
CA PRO A 49 10.61 5.33 24.25
C PRO A 49 10.36 4.37 25.42
N THR A 50 10.94 3.19 25.31
CA THR A 50 10.84 2.12 26.32
C THR A 50 11.80 2.35 27.48
N GLY A 51 12.78 3.26 27.32
CA GLY A 51 13.79 3.56 28.34
C GLY A 51 14.93 2.54 28.40
N GLU A 52 14.88 1.49 27.58
CA GLU A 52 15.97 0.53 27.37
C GLU A 52 16.83 0.86 26.14
N GLU A 53 16.55 2.00 25.48
CA GLU A 53 17.30 2.42 24.30
C GLU A 53 18.73 2.89 24.65
N PRO A 54 19.75 2.54 23.84
CA PRO A 54 21.10 3.09 23.95
C PRO A 54 21.16 4.61 23.74
N ASP A 55 22.21 5.26 24.24
CA ASP A 55 22.41 6.73 24.13
C ASP A 55 22.51 7.25 22.68
N ASP A 56 22.85 6.39 21.73
CA ASP A 56 22.95 6.69 20.29
C ASP A 56 21.73 6.21 19.49
N PHE A 57 20.67 5.77 20.15
CA PHE A 57 19.46 5.29 19.49
C PHE A 57 18.71 6.42 18.80
N VAL A 58 18.56 6.33 17.48
CA VAL A 58 17.79 7.27 16.67
C VAL A 58 16.43 6.65 16.37
N PHE A 59 15.37 7.28 16.87
CA PHE A 59 14.02 6.91 16.49
C PHE A 59 13.72 7.38 15.07
N GLU A 60 13.32 6.44 14.23
CA GLU A 60 12.77 6.75 12.92
C GLU A 60 11.25 6.55 12.94
N GLN A 61 10.55 7.38 12.17
CA GLN A 61 9.12 7.21 11.98
C GLN A 61 8.85 5.88 11.24
N PRO A 62 8.00 4.99 11.78
CA PRO A 62 7.71 3.73 11.12
C PRO A 62 6.97 3.96 9.79
N LYS A 63 7.62 3.64 8.67
CA LYS A 63 6.97 3.64 7.35
C LYS A 63 6.13 2.37 7.21
N VAL A 64 4.85 2.46 7.55
CA VAL A 64 3.92 1.33 7.49
C VAL A 64 2.93 1.56 6.36
N TYR A 65 3.10 0.82 5.27
CA TYR A 65 2.18 0.81 4.14
C TYR A 65 1.01 -0.13 4.42
N GLU A 66 -0.17 0.44 4.61
CA GLU A 66 -1.38 -0.33 4.80
C GLU A 66 -2.16 -0.44 3.49
N MET A 67 -2.58 -1.66 3.15
CA MET A 67 -3.46 -1.90 2.02
C MET A 67 -4.90 -1.47 2.39
N VAL A 68 -5.48 -0.61 1.58
CA VAL A 68 -6.86 -0.18 1.67
C VAL A 68 -7.60 -0.63 0.40
N ARG A 69 -8.66 -1.40 0.61
CA ARG A 69 -9.41 -2.07 -0.48
C ARG A 69 -10.27 -1.12 -1.31
N CYS A 70 -10.60 0.06 -0.80
CA CYS A 70 -11.53 0.98 -1.46
C CYS A 70 -11.06 2.43 -1.34
N ARG A 71 -11.20 3.19 -2.43
CA ARG A 71 -10.87 4.62 -2.50
C ARG A 71 -11.56 5.42 -1.39
N THR A 72 -12.84 5.19 -1.16
CA THR A 72 -13.61 5.91 -0.14
C THR A 72 -13.07 5.67 1.27
N THR A 73 -12.63 4.43 1.56
CA THR A 73 -12.02 4.10 2.85
C THR A 73 -10.65 4.78 3.00
N ALA A 74 -9.86 4.83 1.92
CA ALA A 74 -8.59 5.53 1.91
C ALA A 74 -8.80 7.03 2.13
N GLU A 75 -9.73 7.66 1.42
CA GLU A 75 -10.10 9.08 1.54
C GLU A 75 -10.51 9.44 2.97
N VAL A 76 -11.38 8.65 3.60
CA VAL A 76 -11.81 8.89 4.99
C VAL A 76 -10.64 8.78 5.96
N LYS A 77 -9.78 7.78 5.80
CA LYS A 77 -8.64 7.57 6.71
C LYS A 77 -7.56 8.64 6.52
N MET A 78 -7.37 9.10 5.30
CA MET A 78 -6.49 10.23 4.95
C MET A 78 -7.00 11.55 5.52
N ASN A 79 -8.29 11.86 5.35
CA ASN A 79 -8.89 13.08 5.90
C ASN A 79 -8.80 13.14 7.43
N LYS A 80 -8.85 11.99 8.12
CA LYS A 80 -8.63 11.90 9.57
C LYS A 80 -7.18 12.09 9.99
N THR A 81 -6.22 11.70 9.15
CA THR A 81 -4.77 11.78 9.44
C THR A 81 -4.15 13.08 8.93
N GLY A 82 -4.90 13.92 8.21
CA GLY A 82 -4.39 15.17 7.64
C GLY A 82 -3.48 14.97 6.43
N LEU A 83 -3.45 13.76 5.86
CA LEU A 83 -2.66 13.42 4.68
C LEU A 83 -3.45 13.74 3.40
N ILE A 84 -2.83 14.42 2.43
CA ILE A 84 -3.41 14.71 1.12
C ILE A 84 -2.74 13.80 0.08
N VAL A 85 -3.52 13.08 -0.74
CA VAL A 85 -2.99 12.33 -1.89
C VAL A 85 -2.66 13.30 -3.03
N PHE A 86 -1.47 13.21 -3.61
CA PHE A 86 -1.14 13.77 -4.94
C PHE A 86 -1.31 12.72 -6.04
#